data_AF-A0AAF0TG84-F1
#
_entry.id   AF-A0AAF0TG84-F1
#
_cell.length_a   1.000
_cell.length_b   1.000
_cell.length_c   1.000
_cell.angle_alpha   90.00
_cell.angle_beta   90.00
_cell.angle_gamma   90.00
#
_symmetry.space_group_name_H-M   'P 1'
#
loop_
_entity.id
_entity.type
_entity.pdbx_description
1 polymer ?
#
loop_
_entity_poly.entity_id
_entity_poly.type
_entity_poly.pdbx_seq_one_letter_code
_entity_poly.pdbx_strand_id
1 'polypeptide(L)'
;MQNDFHQYVTENLDSSVQLTPELSTQIWKEKVVGGTHKSRCYGLGSRNDVRRLQSGLEGIGSSCQAEALDGVQIAAMSDQIAKLTSALAELERRRVAEQESMSEIVQQIKEQVMNLPRRPTTSAPDDTDDESDDHDYVDLTP
;
A
#
# COMPACT_ATOMS: atom_id res chain seq x y z
N MET A 1 -19.08 10.89 -0.08
CA MET A 1 -20.03 11.20 -1.17
C MET A 1 -19.38 10.69 -2.44
N GLN A 2 -19.69 9.47 -2.84
CA GLN A 2 -19.02 8.80 -3.96
C GLN A 2 -19.63 9.36 -5.25
N ASN A 3 -18.80 9.70 -6.24
CA ASN A 3 -19.26 10.33 -7.49
C ASN A 3 -20.06 9.31 -8.32
N ASP A 4 -21.40 9.42 -8.28
CA ASP A 4 -22.34 8.56 -9.02
C ASP A 4 -22.02 8.43 -10.52
N PHE A 5 -21.36 9.44 -11.09
CA PHE A 5 -20.88 9.43 -12.48
C PHE A 5 -19.82 8.35 -12.74
N HIS A 6 -18.88 8.15 -11.83
CA HIS A 6 -17.83 7.14 -11.99
C HIS A 6 -18.39 5.73 -11.85
N GLN A 7 -19.37 5.53 -10.98
CA GLN A 7 -20.04 4.24 -10.84
C GLN A 7 -20.83 3.89 -12.11
N TYR A 8 -21.59 4.84 -12.66
CA TYR A 8 -22.37 4.63 -13.89
C TYR A 8 -21.49 4.25 -15.09
N VAL A 9 -20.36 4.95 -15.28
CA VAL A 9 -19.39 4.66 -16.35
C VAL A 9 -18.80 3.26 -16.20
N THR A 10 -18.49 2.85 -14.97
CA THR A 10 -17.88 1.53 -14.69
C THR A 10 -18.87 0.38 -14.88
N GLU A 11 -20.15 0.59 -14.57
CA GLU A 11 -21.19 -0.45 -14.64
C GLU A 11 -21.88 -0.58 -16.01
N ASN A 12 -21.87 0.48 -16.84
CA ASN A 12 -22.69 0.54 -18.06
C ASN A 12 -21.90 0.75 -19.36
N LEU A 13 -20.61 1.08 -19.30
CA LEU A 13 -19.76 1.18 -20.48
C LEU A 13 -18.70 0.07 -20.43
N ASP A 14 -18.63 -0.73 -21.49
CA ASP A 14 -17.51 -1.65 -21.66
C ASP A 14 -16.21 -0.85 -21.63
N SER A 15 -15.20 -1.33 -20.90
CA SER A 15 -13.88 -0.68 -20.75
C SER A 15 -13.15 -0.40 -22.08
N SER A 16 -13.67 -0.87 -23.22
CA SER A 16 -13.18 -0.58 -24.56
C SER A 16 -13.78 0.68 -25.21
N VAL A 17 -14.82 1.29 -24.63
CA VAL A 17 -15.40 2.53 -25.15
C VAL A 17 -14.55 3.71 -24.67
N GLN A 18 -13.81 4.35 -25.58
CA GLN A 18 -13.11 5.60 -25.26
C GLN A 18 -14.14 6.71 -25.01
N LEU A 19 -14.17 7.22 -23.77
CA LEU A 19 -14.96 8.39 -23.44
C LEU A 19 -14.38 9.61 -24.15
N THR A 20 -14.97 9.98 -25.29
CA THR A 20 -14.68 11.25 -25.94
C THR A 20 -15.29 12.40 -25.13
N PRO A 21 -14.74 13.64 -25.24
CA PRO A 21 -15.27 14.80 -24.54
C PRO A 21 -16.75 15.08 -24.84
N GLU A 22 -17.19 14.80 -26.06
CA GLU A 22 -18.60 14.93 -26.45
C GLU A 22 -19.49 13.91 -25.74
N LEU A 23 -19.09 12.64 -25.69
CA LEU A 23 -19.82 11.56 -25.03
C LEU A 23 -19.89 11.76 -23.51
N SER A 24 -18.78 12.18 -22.89
CA SER A 24 -18.75 12.46 -21.45
C SER A 24 -19.69 13.62 -21.09
N THR A 25 -19.70 14.68 -21.90
CA THR A 25 -20.60 15.83 -21.73
C THR A 25 -22.07 15.43 -21.89
N GLN A 26 -22.36 14.54 -22.85
CA GLN A 26 -23.71 14.07 -23.11
C GLN A 26 -24.23 13.21 -21.94
N ILE A 27 -23.43 12.26 -21.46
CA ILE A 27 -23.77 11.41 -20.30
C ILE A 27 -23.95 12.27 -19.03
N TRP A 28 -23.09 13.26 -18.84
CA TRP A 28 -23.17 14.15 -17.67
C TRP A 28 -24.46 15.01 -17.68
N LYS A 29 -24.82 15.57 -18.84
CA LYS A 29 -26.09 16.30 -19.00
C LYS A 29 -27.31 15.42 -18.75
N GLU A 30 -27.27 14.18 -19.20
CA GLU A 30 -28.41 13.27 -19.09
C GLU A 30 -28.58 12.72 -17.67
N LYS A 31 -27.48 12.32 -17.02
CA LYS A 31 -27.51 11.59 -15.74
C LYS A 31 -27.28 12.48 -14.51
N VAL A 32 -26.45 13.51 -14.63
CA VAL A 32 -26.11 14.39 -13.49
C VAL A 32 -27.00 15.63 -13.47
N VAL A 33 -27.23 16.24 -14.64
CA VAL A 33 -28.08 17.44 -14.76
C VAL A 33 -29.57 17.09 -14.95
N GLY A 34 -29.90 15.79 -14.99
CA GLY A 34 -31.28 15.31 -14.98
C GLY A 34 -31.99 15.33 -16.33
N GLY A 35 -31.25 15.27 -17.45
CA GLY A 35 -31.78 15.14 -18.80
C GLY A 35 -32.77 16.23 -19.22
N THR A 36 -33.22 16.20 -20.48
CA THR A 36 -34.34 17.04 -20.94
C THR A 36 -35.67 16.50 -20.41
N HIS A 37 -35.84 16.56 -19.08
CA HIS A 37 -37.14 16.40 -18.47
C HIS A 37 -37.96 17.67 -18.75
N LYS A 38 -39.15 17.48 -19.33
CA LYS A 38 -40.15 18.53 -19.59
C LYS A 38 -40.61 19.15 -18.28
N SER A 39 -39.83 20.04 -17.67
CA SER A 39 -40.29 20.84 -16.54
C SER A 39 -39.35 22.00 -16.29
N ARG A 40 -39.85 23.19 -16.68
CA ARG A 40 -39.48 24.52 -16.17
C ARG A 40 -37.98 24.78 -16.02
N CYS A 41 -37.42 25.43 -17.04
CA CYS A 41 -36.20 26.23 -16.89
C CYS A 41 -36.39 27.23 -15.73
N TYR A 42 -35.75 26.98 -14.59
CA TYR A 42 -35.52 28.02 -13.62
C TYR A 42 -34.47 28.99 -14.21
N GLY A 43 -34.95 30.14 -14.68
CA GLY A 43 -34.16 31.38 -14.71
C GLY A 43 -32.85 31.38 -15.51
N LEU A 44 -32.84 30.84 -16.74
CA LEU A 44 -31.76 31.10 -17.72
C LEU A 44 -32.30 31.82 -18.96
N GLY A 45 -33.29 32.68 -18.78
CA GLY A 45 -33.91 33.45 -19.87
C GLY A 45 -33.22 34.79 -20.15
N SER A 46 -32.25 35.20 -19.32
CA SER A 46 -31.64 36.53 -19.42
C SER A 46 -30.19 36.44 -19.87
N ARG A 47 -29.82 37.36 -20.77
CA ARG A 47 -28.44 37.59 -21.23
C ARG A 47 -27.45 37.84 -20.07
N ASN A 48 -27.94 38.16 -18.88
CA ASN A 48 -27.12 38.29 -17.67
C ASN A 48 -26.75 36.96 -17.00
N ASP A 49 -27.54 35.90 -17.16
CA ASP A 49 -27.22 34.59 -16.57
C ASP A 49 -26.10 33.89 -17.33
N VAL A 50 -26.07 34.03 -18.66
CA VAL A 50 -24.95 33.58 -19.51
C VAL A 50 -23.66 34.31 -19.15
N ARG A 51 -23.73 35.63 -18.90
CA ARG A 51 -22.59 36.43 -18.46
C ARG A 51 -22.09 36.00 -17.08
N ARG A 52 -22.99 35.70 -16.14
CA ARG A 52 -22.62 35.24 -14.80
C ARG A 52 -21.98 33.85 -14.83
N LEU A 53 -22.45 32.97 -15.71
CA LEU A 53 -21.81 31.68 -16.00
C LEU A 53 -20.44 31.86 -16.66
N GLN A 54 -20.30 32.75 -17.65
CA GLN A 54 -19.01 33.05 -18.29
C GLN A 54 -18.02 33.64 -17.30
N SER A 55 -18.39 34.68 -16.54
CA SER A 55 -17.51 35.29 -15.53
C SER A 55 -17.22 34.34 -14.35
N GLY A 56 -18.16 33.45 -14.03
CA GLY A 56 -17.94 32.37 -13.06
C GLY A 56 -16.89 31.39 -13.55
N LEU A 57 -16.97 30.94 -14.82
CA LEU A 57 -16.02 30.04 -15.48
C LEU A 57 -14.64 30.68 -15.69
N GLU A 58 -14.60 31.98 -16.00
CA GLU A 58 -13.38 32.78 -16.16
C GLU A 58 -12.59 32.89 -14.84
N GLY A 59 -13.27 32.76 -13.69
CA GLY A 59 -12.65 32.71 -12.36
C GLY A 59 -12.18 31.33 -11.90
N ILE A 60 -12.70 30.22 -12.45
CA ILE A 60 -12.31 28.85 -12.05
C ILE A 60 -10.98 28.43 -12.67
N GLY A 61 -10.50 29.18 -13.69
CA GLY A 61 -9.18 29.00 -14.29
C GLY A 61 -8.07 29.85 -13.66
N SER A 62 -8.40 30.81 -12.80
CA SER A 62 -7.42 31.70 -12.14
C SER A 62 -7.25 31.38 -10.66
N SER A 63 -7.27 30.10 -10.30
CA SER A 63 -6.68 29.68 -9.03
C SER A 63 -5.17 29.58 -9.24
N CYS A 64 -4.47 30.67 -8.93
CA CYS A 64 -3.01 30.74 -8.79
C CYS A 64 -2.49 29.84 -7.63
N GLN A 65 -3.29 28.88 -7.18
CA GLN A 65 -3.04 27.99 -6.05
C GLN A 65 -2.48 26.64 -6.49
N ALA A 66 -2.06 26.51 -7.76
CA ALA A 66 -0.91 25.67 -8.06
C ALA A 66 0.30 26.43 -7.50
N GLU A 67 0.65 26.15 -6.24
CA GLU A 67 1.95 26.53 -5.70
C GLU A 67 2.98 26.20 -6.77
N ALA A 68 3.59 27.22 -7.36
CA ALA A 68 4.56 27.06 -8.42
C ALA A 68 5.79 26.40 -7.80
N LEU A 69 5.76 25.06 -7.69
CA LEU A 69 6.92 24.26 -7.32
C LEU A 69 7.98 24.58 -8.35
N ASP A 70 9.01 25.29 -7.89
CA ASP A 70 10.14 25.68 -8.72
C ASP A 70 10.76 24.42 -9.32
N GLY A 71 11.01 24.42 -10.63
CA GLY A 71 11.60 23.27 -11.33
C GLY A 71 12.92 22.83 -10.71
N VAL A 72 13.64 23.77 -10.08
CA VAL A 72 14.86 23.49 -9.30
C VAL A 72 14.55 22.64 -8.05
N GLN A 73 13.46 22.91 -7.33
CA GLN A 73 13.05 22.10 -6.18
C GLN A 73 12.65 20.68 -6.61
N ILE A 74 11.93 20.55 -7.72
CA ILE A 74 11.55 19.24 -8.29
C ILE A 74 12.81 18.46 -8.68
N ALA A 75 13.78 19.09 -9.35
CA ALA A 75 15.04 18.45 -9.71
C ALA A 75 15.84 18.02 -8.47
N ALA A 76 15.94 18.89 -7.46
CA ALA A 76 16.64 18.59 -6.22
C ALA A 76 16.00 17.42 -5.45
N MET A 77 14.67 17.38 -5.37
CA MET A 77 13.96 16.24 -4.78
C MET A 77 14.18 14.95 -5.58
N SER A 78 14.18 15.06 -6.91
CA SER A 78 14.43 13.91 -7.79
C SER A 78 15.84 13.33 -7.58
N ASP A 79 16.86 14.20 -7.45
CA ASP A 79 18.23 13.78 -7.14
C ASP A 79 18.34 13.12 -5.77
N GLN A 80 17.63 13.63 -4.76
CA GLN A 80 17.59 13.01 -3.43
C GLN A 80 16.96 11.62 -3.47
N ILE A 81 15.84 11.47 -4.19
CA ILE A 81 15.20 10.16 -4.39
C ILE A 81 16.19 9.21 -5.06
N ALA A 82 16.86 9.62 -6.13
CA ALA A 82 17.84 8.78 -6.83
C ALA A 82 18.99 8.33 -5.90
N LYS A 83 19.53 9.23 -5.08
CA LYS A 83 20.58 8.90 -4.10
C LYS A 83 20.09 7.89 -3.06
N LEU A 84 18.90 8.09 -2.50
CA LEU A 84 18.33 7.17 -1.51
C LEU A 84 18.02 5.80 -2.11
N THR A 85 17.47 5.76 -3.33
CA THR A 85 17.23 4.51 -4.05
C THR A 85 18.52 3.74 -4.31
N SER A 86 19.60 4.42 -4.72
CA SER A 86 20.90 3.78 -4.90
C SER A 86 21.47 3.25 -3.59
N ALA A 87 21.38 4.02 -2.50
CA ALA A 87 21.86 3.61 -1.19
C ALA A 87 21.09 2.39 -0.66
N LEU A 88 19.77 2.35 -0.84
CA LEU A 88 18.93 1.21 -0.49
C LEU A 88 19.32 -0.05 -1.27
N ALA A 89 19.53 0.07 -2.59
CA ALA A 89 19.93 -1.06 -3.42
C ALA A 89 21.32 -1.61 -3.02
N GLU A 90 22.24 -0.74 -2.59
CA GLU A 90 23.54 -1.16 -2.08
C GLU A 90 23.43 -1.86 -0.72
N LEU A 91 22.63 -1.31 0.20
CA LEU A 91 22.41 -1.91 1.51
C LEU A 91 21.78 -3.29 1.38
N GLU A 92 20.80 -3.46 0.50
CA GLU A 92 20.17 -4.76 0.26
C GLU A 92 21.16 -5.79 -0.30
N ARG A 93 22.02 -5.39 -1.25
CA ARG A 93 23.10 -6.26 -1.75
C ARG A 93 24.05 -6.70 -0.64
N ARG A 94 24.45 -5.77 0.24
CA ARG A 94 25.33 -6.09 1.38
C ARG A 94 24.66 -7.05 2.36
N ARG A 95 23.38 -6.82 2.68
CA ARG A 95 22.58 -7.70 3.54
C ARG A 95 22.49 -9.12 3.00
N VAL A 96 22.24 -9.27 1.69
CA VAL A 96 22.20 -10.59 1.03
C VAL A 96 23.56 -11.28 1.10
N ALA A 97 24.65 -10.57 0.76
CA ALA A 97 26.00 -11.14 0.82
C ALA A 97 26.40 -11.57 2.24
N GLU A 98 26.04 -10.79 3.25
CA GLU A 98 26.27 -11.14 4.66
C GLU A 98 25.47 -12.37 5.09
N GLN A 99 24.20 -12.45 4.65
CA GLN A 99 23.36 -13.62 4.91
C GLN A 99 23.91 -14.89 4.25
N GLU A 100 24.40 -14.79 3.02
CA GLU A 100 25.06 -15.89 2.31
C GLU A 100 26.32 -16.34 3.06
N SER A 101 27.19 -15.40 3.43
CA SER A 101 28.41 -15.70 4.21
C SER A 101 28.08 -16.39 5.55
N MET A 102 27.08 -15.91 6.27
CA MET A 102 26.67 -16.52 7.54
C MET A 102 26.08 -17.92 7.34
N SER A 103 25.34 -18.14 6.25
CA SER A 103 24.85 -19.47 5.87
C SER A 103 25.99 -20.44 5.61
N GLU A 104 27.04 -20.02 4.89
CA GLU A 104 28.24 -20.84 4.66
C GLU A 104 28.94 -21.21 5.96
N ILE A 105 29.12 -20.26 6.88
CA ILE A 105 29.72 -20.52 8.20
C ILE A 105 28.88 -21.52 8.99
N VAL A 106 27.56 -21.37 9.00
CA VAL A 106 26.65 -22.31 9.70
C VAL A 106 26.74 -23.70 9.09
N GLN A 107 26.83 -23.82 7.76
CA GLN A 107 27.01 -25.12 7.10
C GLN A 107 28.35 -25.75 7.48
N GLN A 108 29.43 -24.97 7.49
CA GLN A 108 30.75 -25.45 7.88
C GLN A 108 30.79 -25.93 9.34
N ILE A 109 30.18 -25.18 10.26
CA ILE A 109 30.07 -25.58 11.67
C ILE A 109 29.28 -26.88 11.79
N LYS A 110 28.15 -26.99 11.08
CA LYS A 110 27.34 -28.20 11.08
C LYS A 110 28.15 -29.41 10.61
N GLU A 111 28.93 -29.26 9.55
CA GLU A 111 29.81 -30.32 9.06
C GLU A 111 30.88 -30.69 10.09
N GLN A 112 31.53 -29.72 10.74
CA GLN A 112 32.50 -29.98 11.81
C GLN A 112 31.88 -30.74 12.99
N VAL A 113 30.67 -30.38 13.41
CA VAL A 113 29.94 -31.05 14.49
C VAL A 113 29.57 -32.49 14.11
N MET A 114 29.14 -32.72 12.87
CA MET A 114 28.80 -34.06 12.39
C MET A 114 30.02 -34.98 12.32
N ASN A 115 31.21 -34.42 12.04
CA ASN A 115 32.47 -35.14 11.97
C ASN A 115 33.19 -35.25 13.32
N LEU A 116 32.62 -34.72 14.41
CA LEU A 116 33.19 -34.85 15.75
C LEU A 116 33.02 -36.30 16.25
N PRO A 117 34.09 -36.97 16.70
CA PRO A 117 33.98 -38.33 17.20
C PRO A 117 33.00 -38.39 18.37
N ARG A 118 31.92 -39.17 18.24
CA ARG A 118 31.01 -39.46 19.34
C ARG A 118 31.82 -40.14 20.44
N ARG A 119 32.09 -39.41 21.53
CA ARG A 119 32.61 -39.99 22.75
C ARG A 119 31.59 -41.04 23.22
N PRO A 120 31.98 -42.29 23.48
CA PRO A 120 31.06 -43.28 24.03
C PRO A 120 30.51 -42.77 25.35
N THR A 121 29.20 -42.50 25.40
CA THR A 121 28.47 -42.38 26.66
C THR A 121 28.44 -43.77 27.28
N THR A 122 29.48 -44.07 28.05
CA THR A 122 29.48 -45.18 29.01
C THR A 122 28.54 -44.78 30.14
N SER A 123 27.24 -45.02 29.97
CA SER A 123 26.29 -45.04 31.08
C SER A 123 26.67 -46.20 31.99
N ALA A 124 27.06 -45.86 33.22
CA ALA A 124 27.31 -46.78 34.33
C ALA A 124 25.99 -47.47 34.75
N PRO A 125 26.08 -48.60 35.48
CA PRO A 125 25.08 -49.67 35.46
C PRO A 125 23.79 -49.31 36.20
N ASP A 126 22.73 -49.98 35.76
CA ASP A 126 21.42 -50.11 36.37
C ASP A 126 21.58 -50.59 37.83
N ASP A 127 21.44 -49.68 38.80
CA ASP A 127 21.29 -50.02 40.21
C ASP A 127 19.80 -49.91 40.57
N THR A 128 19.25 -51.09 40.79
CA THR A 128 17.89 -51.44 41.20
C THR A 128 17.45 -50.82 42.52
N ASP A 129 16.13 -50.57 42.61
CA ASP A 129 15.26 -50.55 43.80
C ASP A 129 15.77 -49.92 45.10
N ASP A 130 15.17 -48.79 45.47
CA ASP A 130 14.79 -48.54 46.86
C ASP A 130 13.40 -47.87 46.90
N GLU A 131 12.39 -48.73 47.00
CA GLU A 131 11.02 -48.40 47.39
C GLU A 131 11.07 -47.71 48.77
N SER A 132 10.87 -46.39 48.83
CA SER A 132 10.60 -45.69 50.08
C SER A 132 9.23 -45.03 50.04
N ASP A 133 8.28 -45.87 50.47
CA ASP A 133 6.98 -45.61 51.06
C ASP A 133 6.77 -44.24 51.73
N ASP A 134 5.59 -43.69 51.48
CA ASP A 134 4.75 -42.86 52.35
C ASP A 134 5.34 -41.63 53.09
N HIS A 135 4.80 -40.44 52.80
CA HIS A 135 3.76 -39.83 53.64
C HIS A 135 3.35 -38.42 53.20
N ASP A 136 2.03 -38.26 53.05
CA ASP A 136 1.18 -37.08 53.06
C ASP A 136 1.79 -35.74 53.49
N TYR A 137 1.57 -34.70 52.67
CA TYR A 137 1.12 -33.43 53.24
C TYR A 137 0.01 -32.81 52.39
N VAL A 138 -1.13 -32.71 53.05
CA VAL A 138 -2.44 -32.26 52.59
C VAL A 138 -2.45 -30.86 51.99
N ASP A 139 -3.27 -30.77 50.94
CA ASP A 139 -3.90 -29.58 50.37
C ASP A 139 -4.51 -28.67 51.45
N LEU A 140 -4.10 -27.40 51.45
CA LEU A 140 -4.86 -26.32 52.05
C LEU A 140 -4.90 -25.15 51.07
N THR A 141 -5.70 -25.32 50.02
CA THR A 141 -6.37 -24.21 49.34
C THR A 141 -7.64 -23.85 50.15
N PRO A 142 -8.02 -22.57 50.25
CA PRO A 142 -8.81 -21.92 49.19
C PRO A 142 -8.22 -20.61 48.64
#